data_AF-A0A5N6XLP8-F1
#
_entry.id   AF-A0A5N6XLP8-F1
#
_cell.length_a   1.000
_cell.length_b   1.000
_cell.length_c   1.000
_cell.angle_alpha   90.00
_cell.angle_beta   90.00
_cell.angle_gamma   90.00
#
_symmetry.space_group_name_H-M   'P 1'
#
loop_
_entity.id
_entity.type
_entity.pdbx_description
1 polymer ?
#
loop_
_entity_poly.entity_id
_entity_poly.type
_entity_poly.pdbx_seq_one_letter_code
_entity_poly.pdbx_strand_id
1 'polypeptide(L)'
;MSISMLHRVLAVKCDEEIAHYLNYVNDLRFSLVDNDLLSIAKIDQRTVETLQLMAPCAEAESVQGLVLSGQVFSDLGKHEREAILTRLQLFTGIIPSLHTFFDDFKCFESWAHCLTRLSPCTRSTVRLTMKALHASSSNNICMIQTSGYTFSERAISADKQFEAAYRQLWLYATRHYPQMPRDPKRKERLARPRSATANERVVSGMGHLARRLGFASSEIQELIGQAPDRLIARNALLQARDPETFDVDDATVDSIIGHIITCFNMIRPKGVVTVTPTRVSRSVPRKFRSGHPTLNALVQDHALLFLDHIHAAAVPDLVTTAFVRHCVCFAFFSPHPAVGQAANSVYCPTPLLFGPESRPSQIHPDQDPLQHMSNNSPGFGQPIDTWNHISPSMDVDHNRSQNHTTAGPVAERRPSRVDTECEQHDANVRYRIGKVTKQV
;
A
#
# COMPACT_ATOMS: atom_id res chain seq x y z
N MET A 1 -1.81 -26.70 -2.84
CA MET A 1 -2.45 -25.86 -3.87
C MET A 1 -3.85 -25.46 -3.39
N SER A 2 -4.20 -24.17 -3.38
CA SER A 2 -5.48 -23.68 -2.84
C SER A 2 -6.53 -23.52 -3.94
N ILE A 3 -7.00 -24.63 -4.51
CA ILE A 3 -8.05 -24.67 -5.56
C ILE A 3 -9.29 -23.86 -5.15
N SER A 4 -9.60 -23.83 -3.85
CA SER A 4 -10.69 -23.03 -3.28
C SER A 4 -10.60 -21.53 -3.59
N MET A 5 -9.44 -20.99 -4.00
CA MET A 5 -9.29 -19.57 -4.33
C MET A 5 -9.43 -19.25 -5.82
N LEU A 6 -9.50 -20.25 -6.71
CA LEU A 6 -9.57 -20.01 -8.16
C LEU A 6 -10.80 -19.16 -8.55
N HIS A 7 -11.95 -19.37 -7.89
CA HIS A 7 -13.14 -18.56 -8.13
C HIS A 7 -12.91 -17.07 -7.81
N ARG A 8 -12.05 -16.73 -6.83
CA ARG A 8 -11.66 -15.35 -6.51
C ARG A 8 -10.71 -14.81 -7.57
N VAL A 9 -9.70 -15.59 -7.95
CA VAL A 9 -8.74 -15.24 -9.02
C VAL A 9 -9.48 -14.85 -10.31
N LEU A 10 -10.43 -15.66 -10.74
CA LEU A 10 -11.23 -15.41 -11.95
C LEU A 10 -12.21 -14.24 -11.81
N ALA A 11 -12.61 -13.87 -10.58
CA ALA A 11 -13.60 -12.81 -10.34
C ALA A 11 -12.99 -11.39 -10.33
N VAL A 12 -11.69 -11.25 -10.10
CA VAL A 12 -11.02 -9.95 -9.91
C VAL A 12 -10.77 -9.19 -11.23
N LYS A 13 -10.83 -9.88 -12.39
CA LYS A 13 -10.63 -9.31 -13.74
C LYS A 13 -9.28 -8.60 -13.91
N CYS A 14 -8.24 -9.12 -13.29
CA CYS A 14 -6.85 -8.65 -13.43
C CYS A 14 -6.01 -9.73 -14.14
N ASP A 15 -6.50 -10.18 -15.29
CA ASP A 15 -6.01 -11.38 -15.96
C ASP A 15 -4.55 -11.19 -16.38
N GLU A 16 -4.16 -9.99 -16.82
CA GLU A 16 -2.81 -9.67 -17.23
C GLU A 16 -1.83 -9.71 -16.05
N GLU A 17 -2.18 -9.12 -14.91
CA GLU A 17 -1.32 -9.14 -13.71
C GLU A 17 -1.22 -10.54 -13.09
N ILE A 18 -2.33 -11.29 -13.10
CA ILE A 18 -2.36 -12.68 -12.63
C ILE A 18 -1.49 -13.56 -13.52
N ALA A 19 -1.66 -13.47 -14.85
CA ALA A 19 -0.84 -14.20 -15.81
C ALA A 19 0.63 -13.81 -15.69
N HIS A 20 0.92 -12.54 -15.44
CA HIS A 20 2.29 -12.06 -15.21
C HIS A 20 2.96 -12.76 -14.01
N TYR A 21 2.30 -12.86 -12.85
CA TYR A 21 2.87 -13.57 -11.70
C TYR A 21 3.06 -15.06 -12.02
N LEU A 22 2.10 -15.71 -12.67
CA LEU A 22 2.20 -17.12 -13.02
C LEU A 22 3.35 -17.39 -14.01
N ASN A 23 3.53 -16.51 -15.00
CA ASN A 23 4.67 -16.55 -15.91
C ASN A 23 5.97 -16.29 -15.16
N TYR A 24 6.00 -15.36 -14.21
CA TYR A 24 7.17 -15.13 -13.35
C TYR A 24 7.61 -16.39 -12.57
N VAL A 25 6.66 -17.16 -12.03
CA VAL A 25 6.95 -18.46 -11.40
C VAL A 25 7.51 -19.45 -12.42
N ASN A 26 6.91 -19.50 -13.60
CA ASN A 26 7.30 -20.43 -14.66
C ASN A 26 8.69 -20.10 -15.21
N ASP A 27 8.92 -18.86 -15.59
CA ASP A 27 10.17 -18.36 -16.18
C ASP A 27 11.35 -18.56 -15.25
N LEU A 28 11.18 -18.34 -13.94
CA LEU A 28 12.22 -18.69 -12.98
C LEU A 28 12.57 -20.18 -13.07
N ARG A 29 11.57 -21.07 -12.98
CA ARG A 29 11.80 -22.53 -13.02
C ARG A 29 12.53 -22.95 -14.30
N PHE A 30 12.11 -22.43 -15.46
CA PHE A 30 12.75 -22.71 -16.74
C PHE A 30 14.18 -22.17 -16.80
N SER A 31 14.40 -20.94 -16.33
CA SER A 31 15.71 -20.29 -16.35
C SER A 31 16.75 -21.01 -15.48
N LEU A 32 16.34 -21.65 -14.38
CA LEU A 32 17.27 -22.39 -13.50
C LEU A 32 17.99 -23.51 -14.25
N VAL A 33 17.35 -24.13 -15.23
CA VAL A 33 17.85 -25.28 -15.99
C VAL A 33 18.04 -24.99 -17.47
N ASP A 34 18.28 -23.72 -17.82
CA ASP A 34 18.57 -23.29 -19.20
C ASP A 34 17.50 -23.70 -20.24
N ASN A 35 16.24 -23.72 -19.80
CA ASN A 35 15.09 -24.15 -20.59
C ASN A 35 15.14 -25.63 -21.06
N ASP A 36 16.00 -26.47 -20.49
CA ASP A 36 16.02 -27.90 -20.79
C ASP A 36 14.79 -28.61 -20.20
N LEU A 37 13.88 -29.04 -21.07
CA LEU A 37 12.62 -29.68 -20.70
C LEU A 37 12.81 -30.95 -19.86
N LEU A 38 13.87 -31.72 -20.10
CA LEU A 38 14.15 -32.94 -19.34
C LEU A 38 14.56 -32.60 -17.91
N SER A 39 15.42 -31.59 -17.73
CA SER A 39 15.83 -31.10 -16.42
C SER A 39 14.71 -30.42 -15.65
N ILE A 40 13.78 -29.76 -16.34
CA ILE A 40 12.58 -29.20 -15.70
C ILE A 40 11.74 -30.29 -15.04
N ALA A 41 11.59 -31.45 -15.69
CA ALA A 41 10.83 -32.58 -15.14
C ALA A 41 11.48 -33.17 -13.88
N LYS A 42 12.79 -32.99 -13.70
CA LYS A 42 13.56 -33.43 -12.52
C LYS A 42 13.44 -32.48 -11.33
N ILE A 43 12.84 -31.29 -11.49
CA ILE A 43 12.58 -30.39 -10.36
C ILE A 43 11.34 -30.89 -9.60
N ASP A 44 11.59 -31.51 -8.47
CA ASP A 44 10.58 -32.14 -7.63
C ASP A 44 9.89 -31.15 -6.66
N GLN A 45 8.78 -31.61 -6.08
CA GLN A 45 8.00 -30.80 -5.14
C GLN A 45 8.81 -30.42 -3.89
N ARG A 46 9.66 -31.33 -3.38
CA ARG A 46 10.49 -31.08 -2.21
C ARG A 46 11.47 -29.94 -2.46
N THR A 47 12.08 -29.89 -3.65
CA THR A 47 12.94 -28.77 -4.06
C THR A 47 12.20 -27.44 -4.02
N VAL A 48 11.01 -27.38 -4.62
CA VAL A 48 10.18 -26.17 -4.64
C VAL A 48 9.79 -25.75 -3.22
N GLU A 49 9.31 -26.66 -2.40
CA GLU A 49 8.92 -26.39 -1.00
C GLU A 49 10.11 -25.97 -0.13
N THR A 50 11.31 -26.51 -0.40
CA THR A 50 12.52 -26.17 0.34
C THR A 50 13.07 -24.79 -0.04
N LEU A 51 12.94 -24.38 -1.30
CA LEU A 51 13.48 -23.12 -1.81
C LEU A 51 12.49 -21.95 -1.80
N GLN A 52 11.17 -22.18 -1.94
CA GLN A 52 10.19 -21.09 -1.98
C GLN A 52 10.32 -20.15 -0.79
N LEU A 53 10.08 -18.85 -0.96
CA LEU A 53 10.24 -17.83 0.10
C LEU A 53 11.69 -17.58 0.56
N MET A 54 12.70 -18.30 0.06
CA MET A 54 14.11 -17.93 0.27
C MET A 54 14.51 -16.79 -0.66
N ALA A 55 15.45 -15.96 -0.23
CA ALA A 55 16.05 -14.90 -1.03
C ALA A 55 17.53 -15.22 -1.27
N PRO A 56 17.90 -15.84 -2.41
CA PRO A 56 19.28 -16.24 -2.69
C PRO A 56 20.31 -15.12 -2.52
N CYS A 57 19.91 -13.88 -2.81
CA CYS A 57 20.75 -12.71 -2.65
C CYS A 57 21.12 -12.38 -1.19
N ALA A 58 20.25 -12.70 -0.22
CA ALA A 58 20.47 -12.45 1.21
C ALA A 58 20.80 -13.72 2.01
N GLU A 59 20.53 -14.90 1.43
CA GLU A 59 20.63 -16.21 2.10
C GLU A 59 21.55 -17.16 1.30
N ALA A 60 22.58 -16.60 0.67
CA ALA A 60 23.46 -17.29 -0.28
C ALA A 60 24.07 -18.58 0.30
N GLU A 61 24.62 -18.52 1.52
CA GLU A 61 25.24 -19.69 2.17
C GLU A 61 24.25 -20.83 2.41
N SER A 62 23.02 -20.49 2.85
CA SER A 62 21.97 -21.48 3.09
C SER A 62 21.51 -22.14 1.78
N VAL A 63 21.29 -21.33 0.73
CA VAL A 63 20.91 -21.84 -0.60
C VAL A 63 22.04 -22.70 -1.19
N GLN A 64 23.28 -22.23 -1.09
CA GLN A 64 24.46 -22.97 -1.55
C GLN A 64 24.59 -24.33 -0.84
N GLY A 65 24.45 -24.37 0.48
CA GLY A 65 24.49 -25.60 1.26
C GLY A 65 23.43 -26.61 0.81
N LEU A 66 22.20 -26.16 0.57
CA LEU A 66 21.11 -27.01 0.09
C LEU A 66 21.40 -27.59 -1.29
N VAL A 67 21.88 -26.76 -2.22
CA VAL A 67 22.15 -27.16 -3.61
C VAL A 67 23.35 -28.11 -3.70
N LEU A 68 24.47 -27.76 -3.06
CA LEU A 68 25.71 -28.56 -3.14
C LEU A 68 25.57 -29.90 -2.42
N SER A 69 24.84 -29.94 -1.30
CA SER A 69 24.55 -31.20 -0.59
C SER A 69 23.56 -32.11 -1.34
N GLY A 70 22.87 -31.60 -2.36
CA GLY A 70 21.85 -32.36 -3.09
C GLY A 70 20.55 -32.57 -2.34
N GLN A 71 20.32 -31.81 -1.26
CA GLN A 71 19.03 -31.80 -0.55
C GLN A 71 17.90 -31.21 -1.41
N VAL A 72 18.27 -30.33 -2.33
CA VAL A 72 17.42 -29.84 -3.42
C VAL A 72 18.06 -30.22 -4.75
N PHE A 73 17.24 -30.37 -5.79
CA PHE A 73 17.67 -30.87 -7.10
C PHE A 73 18.31 -32.26 -7.00
N SER A 74 17.73 -33.17 -6.22
CA SER A 74 18.30 -34.51 -5.93
C SER A 74 18.55 -35.35 -7.18
N ASP A 75 17.67 -35.20 -8.18
CA ASP A 75 17.66 -36.00 -9.41
C ASP A 75 18.60 -35.41 -10.48
N LEU A 76 19.30 -34.31 -10.16
CA LEU A 76 20.26 -33.64 -11.03
C LEU A 76 21.69 -33.93 -10.54
N GLY A 77 22.59 -34.13 -11.50
CA GLY A 77 24.00 -34.39 -11.26
C GLY A 77 24.73 -33.19 -10.66
N LYS A 78 25.92 -33.42 -10.10
CA LYS A 78 26.73 -32.38 -9.43
C LYS A 78 26.95 -31.14 -10.30
N HIS A 79 27.35 -31.32 -11.56
CA HIS A 79 27.59 -30.22 -12.49
C HIS A 79 26.33 -29.43 -12.85
N GLU A 80 25.18 -30.11 -13.00
CA GLU A 80 23.88 -29.46 -13.23
C GLU A 80 23.51 -28.59 -12.02
N ARG A 81 23.70 -29.11 -10.80
CA ARG A 81 23.45 -28.37 -9.55
C ARG A 81 24.36 -27.15 -9.38
N GLU A 82 25.64 -27.27 -9.74
CA GLU A 82 26.58 -26.14 -9.72
C GLU A 82 26.15 -25.04 -10.70
N ALA A 83 25.69 -25.39 -11.91
CA ALA A 83 25.16 -24.42 -12.85
C ALA A 83 23.87 -23.73 -12.34
N ILE A 84 22.97 -24.50 -11.72
CA ILE A 84 21.76 -23.96 -11.08
C ILE A 84 22.12 -22.99 -9.95
N LEU A 85 23.14 -23.30 -9.14
CA LEU A 85 23.59 -22.42 -8.07
C LEU A 85 24.05 -21.06 -8.59
N THR A 86 24.86 -21.03 -9.65
CA THR A 86 25.31 -19.77 -10.29
C THR A 86 24.11 -18.91 -10.73
N ARG A 87 23.08 -19.57 -11.29
CA ARG A 87 21.84 -18.91 -11.71
C ARG A 87 21.03 -18.37 -10.52
N LEU A 88 20.92 -19.14 -9.45
CA LEU A 88 20.27 -18.71 -8.21
C LEU A 88 20.99 -17.52 -7.57
N GLN A 89 22.32 -17.47 -7.62
CA GLN A 89 23.11 -16.36 -7.05
C GLN A 89 22.87 -15.02 -7.78
N LEU A 90 22.48 -15.07 -9.07
CA LEU A 90 22.12 -13.88 -9.85
C LEU A 90 20.68 -13.40 -9.58
N PHE A 91 19.86 -14.23 -8.94
CA PHE A 91 18.46 -13.91 -8.68
C PHE A 91 18.33 -12.99 -7.46
N THR A 92 17.84 -11.77 -7.70
CA THR A 92 17.75 -10.70 -6.71
C THR A 92 16.41 -10.62 -5.97
N GLY A 93 15.57 -11.66 -6.09
CA GLY A 93 14.23 -11.70 -5.53
C GLY A 93 14.04 -12.80 -4.47
N ILE A 94 12.80 -12.92 -4.02
CA ILE A 94 12.32 -14.06 -3.23
C ILE A 94 11.82 -15.13 -4.20
N ILE A 95 12.24 -16.39 -4.01
CA ILE A 95 11.85 -17.50 -4.88
C ILE A 95 10.32 -17.68 -4.80
N PRO A 96 9.57 -17.40 -5.88
CA PRO A 96 8.14 -17.56 -5.92
C PRO A 96 7.77 -19.01 -6.16
N SER A 97 6.53 -19.36 -5.85
CA SER A 97 5.91 -20.64 -6.22
C SER A 97 4.40 -20.44 -6.38
N LEU A 98 3.69 -21.47 -6.82
CA LEU A 98 2.23 -21.43 -6.81
C LEU A 98 1.65 -21.20 -5.40
N HIS A 99 2.34 -21.66 -4.35
CA HIS A 99 1.94 -21.36 -2.97
C HIS A 99 2.04 -19.87 -2.67
N THR A 100 3.17 -19.23 -3.01
CA THR A 100 3.37 -17.79 -2.74
C THR A 100 2.42 -16.94 -3.57
N PHE A 101 2.16 -17.32 -4.82
CA PHE A 101 1.16 -16.68 -5.68
C PHE A 101 -0.20 -16.59 -4.98
N PHE A 102 -0.69 -17.71 -4.46
CA PHE A 102 -1.99 -17.76 -3.79
C PHE A 102 -2.01 -16.91 -2.51
N ASP A 103 -0.93 -16.89 -1.74
CA ASP A 103 -0.85 -16.01 -0.57
C ASP A 103 -0.83 -14.53 -0.96
N ASP A 104 0.04 -14.14 -1.89
CA ASP A 104 0.17 -12.77 -2.39
C ASP A 104 -1.10 -12.30 -3.11
N PHE A 105 -1.83 -13.21 -3.76
CA PHE A 105 -3.10 -12.90 -4.39
C PHE A 105 -4.13 -12.35 -3.39
N LYS A 106 -4.10 -12.79 -2.11
CA LYS A 106 -5.02 -12.29 -1.08
C LYS A 106 -4.85 -10.79 -0.86
N CYS A 107 -3.60 -10.30 -0.84
CA CYS A 107 -3.35 -8.87 -0.75
C CYS A 107 -3.60 -8.15 -2.07
N PHE A 108 -3.21 -8.75 -3.20
CA PHE A 108 -3.47 -8.19 -4.52
C PHE A 108 -4.97 -7.96 -4.78
N GLU A 109 -5.85 -8.90 -4.40
CA GLU A 109 -7.31 -8.73 -4.53
C GLU A 109 -7.81 -7.51 -3.76
N SER A 110 -7.24 -7.23 -2.59
CA SER A 110 -7.57 -6.03 -1.81
C SER A 110 -7.12 -4.75 -2.53
N TRP A 111 -5.97 -4.78 -3.21
CA TRP A 111 -5.48 -3.67 -4.02
C TRP A 111 -6.38 -3.46 -5.25
N ALA A 112 -6.76 -4.54 -5.93
CA ALA A 112 -7.62 -4.49 -7.12
C ALA A 112 -8.99 -3.88 -6.79
N HIS A 113 -9.56 -4.23 -5.63
CA HIS A 113 -10.79 -3.61 -5.15
C HIS A 113 -10.69 -2.09 -4.97
N CYS A 114 -9.51 -1.55 -4.65
CA CYS A 114 -9.33 -0.10 -4.61
C CYS A 114 -9.53 0.49 -6.02
N LEU A 115 -8.87 -0.09 -7.04
CA LEU A 115 -8.94 0.41 -8.42
C LEU A 115 -10.36 0.36 -9.02
N THR A 116 -11.21 -0.57 -8.57
CA THR A 116 -12.61 -0.63 -9.04
C THR A 116 -13.42 0.64 -8.70
N ARG A 117 -12.93 1.48 -7.78
CA ARG A 117 -13.52 2.80 -7.47
C ARG A 117 -13.24 3.85 -8.55
N LEU A 118 -12.16 3.70 -9.32
CA LEU A 118 -11.81 4.63 -10.42
C LEU A 118 -12.58 4.30 -11.70
N SER A 119 -12.93 3.03 -11.89
CA SER A 119 -13.82 2.58 -12.95
C SER A 119 -14.35 1.17 -12.66
N PRO A 120 -15.68 0.96 -12.65
CA PRO A 120 -16.26 -0.37 -12.49
C PRO A 120 -16.01 -1.20 -13.76
N CYS A 121 -15.14 -2.19 -13.66
CA CYS A 121 -14.79 -3.07 -14.77
C CYS A 121 -15.93 -4.07 -15.07
N THR A 122 -16.83 -3.72 -15.99
CA THR A 122 -18.01 -4.55 -16.31
C THR A 122 -17.75 -5.57 -17.42
N ARG A 123 -17.04 -5.19 -18.49
CA ARG A 123 -16.87 -6.04 -19.70
C ARG A 123 -15.44 -6.47 -19.99
N SER A 124 -14.43 -5.76 -19.48
CA SER A 124 -13.01 -6.00 -19.74
C SER A 124 -12.21 -6.14 -18.45
N THR A 125 -10.93 -6.48 -18.58
CA THR A 125 -9.96 -6.49 -17.49
C THR A 125 -9.70 -5.08 -16.97
N VAL A 126 -9.22 -4.98 -15.72
CA VAL A 126 -8.81 -3.70 -15.10
C VAL A 126 -7.78 -3.00 -15.97
N ARG A 127 -6.78 -3.72 -16.48
CA ARG A 127 -5.74 -3.15 -17.32
C ARG A 127 -6.28 -2.54 -18.61
N LEU A 128 -7.12 -3.26 -19.34
CA LEU A 128 -7.71 -2.76 -20.59
C LEU A 128 -8.62 -1.55 -20.34
N THR A 129 -9.43 -1.59 -19.28
CA THR A 129 -10.27 -0.45 -18.89
C THR A 129 -9.40 0.76 -18.57
N MET A 130 -8.40 0.61 -17.70
CA MET A 130 -7.53 1.71 -17.32
C MET A 130 -6.72 2.26 -18.49
N LYS A 131 -6.29 1.40 -19.43
CA LYS A 131 -5.59 1.81 -20.65
C LYS A 131 -6.47 2.67 -21.55
N ALA A 132 -7.75 2.34 -21.68
CA ALA A 132 -8.71 3.15 -22.43
C ALA A 132 -8.99 4.51 -21.80
N LEU A 133 -8.87 4.63 -20.47
CA LEU A 133 -9.08 5.88 -19.72
C LEU A 133 -7.84 6.79 -19.68
N HIS A 134 -6.68 6.29 -20.09
CA HIS A 134 -5.40 7.01 -20.00
C HIS A 134 -5.11 7.80 -21.28
N ALA A 135 -4.97 9.11 -21.16
CA ALA A 135 -4.49 9.96 -22.24
C ALA A 135 -2.96 10.08 -22.17
N SER A 136 -2.25 9.61 -23.20
CA SER A 136 -0.81 9.82 -23.31
C SER A 136 -0.49 11.29 -23.58
N SER A 137 0.53 11.80 -22.90
CA SER A 137 1.07 13.15 -23.09
C SER A 137 1.86 13.22 -24.40
N SER A 138 1.50 14.18 -25.26
CA SER A 138 2.18 14.46 -26.53
C SER A 138 3.64 14.87 -26.34
N ASN A 139 3.98 15.43 -25.18
CA ASN A 139 5.30 16.00 -24.92
C ASN A 139 6.30 14.97 -24.40
N ASN A 140 5.93 13.68 -24.35
CA ASN A 140 6.73 12.63 -23.73
C ASN A 140 7.11 12.91 -22.26
N ILE A 141 6.33 13.74 -21.56
CA ILE A 141 6.54 14.05 -20.14
C ILE A 141 5.43 13.40 -19.34
N CYS A 142 5.82 12.65 -18.30
CA CYS A 142 4.91 11.98 -17.37
C CYS A 142 5.21 12.44 -15.93
N MET A 143 4.16 12.54 -15.12
CA MET A 143 4.27 12.83 -13.70
C MET A 143 4.58 11.55 -12.92
N ILE A 144 5.67 11.57 -12.14
CA ILE A 144 6.02 10.52 -11.19
C ILE A 144 5.87 11.04 -9.77
N GLN A 145 5.03 10.36 -9.00
CA GLN A 145 4.86 10.58 -7.58
C GLN A 145 6.11 10.09 -6.83
N THR A 146 6.85 11.01 -6.22
CA THR A 146 8.08 10.73 -5.48
C THR A 146 7.85 10.57 -3.98
N SER A 147 6.75 11.13 -3.46
CA SER A 147 6.30 10.97 -2.08
C SER A 147 4.78 11.10 -1.97
N GLY A 148 4.22 11.05 -0.75
CA GLY A 148 2.78 11.23 -0.53
C GLY A 148 2.21 12.53 -1.14
N TYR A 149 3.03 13.57 -1.27
CA TYR A 149 2.58 14.91 -1.70
C TYR A 149 3.40 15.51 -2.84
N THR A 150 4.55 14.95 -3.17
CA THR A 150 5.46 15.50 -4.19
C THR A 150 5.47 14.69 -5.47
N PHE A 151 5.69 15.38 -6.58
CA PHE A 151 5.75 14.81 -7.91
C PHE A 151 6.95 15.40 -8.65
N SER A 152 7.50 14.63 -9.57
CA SER A 152 8.56 15.05 -10.49
C SER A 152 8.13 14.75 -11.91
N GLU A 153 8.41 15.68 -12.83
CA GLU A 153 8.30 15.42 -14.26
C GLU A 153 9.45 14.54 -14.74
N ARG A 154 9.14 13.60 -15.62
CA ARG A 154 10.10 12.67 -16.22
C ARG A 154 9.84 12.55 -17.72
N ALA A 155 10.91 12.50 -18.50
CA ALA A 155 10.81 12.13 -19.90
C ALA A 155 10.55 10.61 -20.02
N ILE A 156 9.36 10.23 -20.50
CA ILE A 156 8.94 8.86 -20.72
C ILE A 156 8.31 8.75 -22.11
N SER A 157 8.79 7.81 -22.91
CA SER A 157 8.27 7.53 -24.24
C SER A 157 6.78 7.18 -24.20
N ALA A 158 6.02 7.59 -25.21
CA ALA A 158 4.57 7.45 -25.25
C ALA A 158 4.06 6.01 -25.01
N ASP A 159 4.81 5.01 -25.46
CA ASP A 159 4.49 3.58 -25.28
C ASP A 159 4.61 3.11 -23.81
N LYS A 160 5.37 3.82 -22.98
CA LYS A 160 5.66 3.47 -21.58
C LYS A 160 4.92 4.34 -20.56
N GLN A 161 4.30 5.44 -20.99
CA GLN A 161 3.59 6.35 -20.10
C GLN A 161 2.45 5.67 -19.36
N PHE A 162 1.64 4.87 -20.06
CA PHE A 162 0.56 4.12 -19.43
C PHE A 162 1.10 3.19 -18.33
N GLU A 163 2.18 2.45 -18.58
CA GLU A 163 2.76 1.54 -17.59
C GLU A 163 3.24 2.30 -16.34
N ALA A 164 3.90 3.45 -16.53
CA ALA A 164 4.35 4.27 -15.43
C ALA A 164 3.18 4.83 -14.59
N ALA A 165 2.14 5.32 -15.25
CA ALA A 165 0.92 5.84 -14.61
C ALA A 165 0.15 4.73 -13.88
N TYR A 166 -0.05 3.59 -14.55
CA TYR A 166 -0.80 2.44 -14.04
C TYR A 166 -0.13 1.82 -12.81
N ARG A 167 1.19 1.61 -12.85
CA ARG A 167 1.95 1.10 -11.69
C ARG A 167 1.85 2.03 -10.49
N GLN A 168 1.85 3.35 -10.68
CA GLN A 168 1.70 4.30 -9.57
C GLN A 168 0.34 4.20 -8.87
N LEU A 169 -0.74 3.88 -9.60
CA LEU A 169 -2.05 3.62 -9.00
C LEU A 169 -2.05 2.34 -8.16
N TRP A 170 -1.42 1.27 -8.66
CA TRP A 170 -1.24 0.05 -7.86
C TRP A 170 -0.43 0.30 -6.60
N LEU A 171 0.65 1.08 -6.69
CA LEU A 171 1.45 1.45 -5.52
C LEU A 171 0.66 2.29 -4.52
N TYR A 172 -0.21 3.18 -4.98
CA TYR A 172 -1.15 3.88 -4.11
C TYR A 172 -2.10 2.90 -3.42
N ALA A 173 -2.68 1.93 -4.16
CA ALA A 173 -3.54 0.90 -3.57
C ALA A 173 -2.78 0.05 -2.54
N THR A 174 -1.56 -0.39 -2.83
CA THR A 174 -0.70 -1.14 -1.91
C THR A 174 -0.51 -0.40 -0.59
N ARG A 175 -0.29 0.91 -0.65
CA ARG A 175 -0.08 1.78 0.51
C ARG A 175 -1.35 2.00 1.35
N HIS A 176 -2.53 1.99 0.73
CA HIS A 176 -3.74 2.55 1.32
C HIS A 176 -4.94 1.59 1.39
N TYR A 177 -4.85 0.37 0.88
CA TYR A 177 -5.97 -0.58 0.86
C TYR A 177 -6.67 -0.81 2.21
N PRO A 178 -6.00 -0.80 3.40
CA PRO A 178 -6.71 -0.98 4.67
C PRO A 178 -7.68 0.17 4.98
N GLN A 179 -7.43 1.35 4.41
CA GLN A 179 -8.26 2.54 4.55
C GLN A 179 -9.28 2.68 3.40
N MET A 180 -9.24 1.79 2.42
CA MET A 180 -10.17 1.75 1.29
C MET A 180 -10.88 0.39 1.17
N PRO A 181 -11.49 -0.14 2.25
CA PRO A 181 -12.26 -1.38 2.18
C PRO A 181 -13.35 -1.26 1.12
N ARG A 182 -13.72 -2.39 0.52
CA ARG A 182 -14.79 -2.44 -0.50
C ARG A 182 -16.11 -1.97 0.09
N ASP A 183 -16.86 -1.18 -0.67
CA ASP A 183 -18.19 -0.78 -0.24
C ASP A 183 -19.09 -2.02 -0.05
N PRO A 184 -19.89 -2.05 1.03
CA PRO A 184 -20.78 -3.18 1.27
C PRO A 184 -21.77 -3.30 0.11
N LYS A 185 -21.87 -4.51 -0.47
CA LYS A 185 -22.76 -4.81 -1.62
C LYS A 185 -24.26 -4.60 -1.32
N ARG A 186 -24.65 -4.40 -0.06
CA ARG A 186 -26.05 -4.24 0.37
C ARG A 186 -26.15 -3.11 1.39
N LYS A 187 -26.76 -1.98 0.99
CA LYS A 187 -26.93 -0.77 1.83
C LYS A 187 -27.85 -1.00 3.05
N GLU A 188 -28.73 -2.01 2.97
CA GLU A 188 -29.74 -2.35 3.98
C GLU A 188 -29.51 -3.75 4.57
N ARG A 189 -28.75 -3.85 5.67
CA ARG A 189 -28.90 -4.95 6.61
C ARG A 189 -29.15 -4.36 8.00
N LEU A 190 -30.24 -4.79 8.63
CA LEU A 190 -30.70 -4.32 9.95
C LEU A 190 -29.67 -4.60 11.06
N ALA A 191 -28.81 -5.60 10.89
CA ALA A 191 -27.63 -5.82 11.70
C ALA A 191 -26.39 -5.45 10.87
N ARG A 192 -25.86 -4.24 11.07
CA ARG A 192 -24.51 -3.89 10.62
C ARG A 192 -23.51 -4.40 11.66
N PRO A 193 -22.64 -5.38 11.38
CA PRO A 193 -21.29 -5.29 11.92
C PRO A 193 -20.76 -3.90 11.54
N ARG A 194 -20.01 -3.21 12.40
CA ARG A 194 -19.30 -1.98 12.01
C ARG A 194 -18.30 -2.32 10.90
N SER A 195 -18.76 -2.46 9.65
CA SER A 195 -17.90 -2.54 8.48
C SER A 195 -17.18 -1.22 8.44
N ALA A 196 -15.86 -1.26 8.57
CA ALA A 196 -15.03 -0.06 8.49
C ALA A 196 -15.42 0.71 7.22
N THR A 197 -15.91 1.94 7.39
CA THR A 197 -16.20 2.83 6.26
C THR A 197 -14.87 3.25 5.64
N ALA A 198 -14.86 3.40 4.31
CA ALA A 198 -13.66 3.88 3.63
C ALA A 198 -13.30 5.29 4.09
N ASN A 199 -12.00 5.57 4.19
CA ASN A 199 -11.51 6.91 4.48
C ASN A 199 -11.67 7.77 3.21
N GLU A 200 -12.67 8.65 3.22
CA GLU A 200 -13.02 9.50 2.07
C GLU A 200 -11.86 10.35 1.57
N ARG A 201 -10.97 10.83 2.47
CA ARG A 201 -9.75 11.55 2.08
C ARG A 201 -8.81 10.70 1.26
N VAL A 202 -8.63 9.45 1.64
CA VAL A 202 -7.73 8.51 0.93
C VAL A 202 -8.34 8.08 -0.41
N VAL A 203 -9.66 7.89 -0.46
CA VAL A 203 -10.37 7.56 -1.70
C VAL A 203 -10.32 8.74 -2.68
N SER A 204 -10.65 9.96 -2.22
CA SER A 204 -10.55 11.18 -3.02
C SER A 204 -9.11 11.45 -3.48
N GLY A 205 -8.13 11.20 -2.62
CA GLY A 205 -6.71 11.24 -2.95
C GLY A 205 -6.31 10.31 -4.10
N MET A 206 -6.92 9.12 -4.20
CA MET A 206 -6.71 8.22 -5.34
C MET A 206 -7.28 8.80 -6.64
N GLY A 207 -8.44 9.46 -6.57
CA GLY A 207 -9.03 10.18 -7.70
C GLY A 207 -8.13 11.34 -8.18
N HIS A 208 -7.63 12.15 -7.24
CA HIS A 208 -6.67 13.22 -7.55
C HIS A 208 -5.38 12.68 -8.18
N LEU A 209 -4.83 11.59 -7.66
CA LEU A 209 -3.67 10.93 -8.25
C LEU A 209 -3.98 10.44 -9.67
N ALA A 210 -5.08 9.72 -9.88
CA ALA A 210 -5.48 9.21 -11.18
C ALA A 210 -5.62 10.32 -12.22
N ARG A 211 -6.32 11.42 -11.86
CA ARG A 211 -6.45 12.60 -12.74
C ARG A 211 -5.10 13.20 -13.11
N ARG A 212 -4.20 13.35 -12.13
CA ARG A 212 -2.85 13.90 -12.34
C ARG A 212 -1.98 13.00 -13.22
N LEU A 213 -2.20 11.69 -13.17
CA LEU A 213 -1.53 10.69 -14.00
C LEU A 213 -2.15 10.52 -15.39
N GLY A 214 -3.12 11.35 -15.77
CA GLY A 214 -3.72 11.35 -17.12
C GLY A 214 -4.91 10.41 -17.29
N PHE A 215 -5.47 9.85 -16.21
CA PHE A 215 -6.69 9.05 -16.27
C PHE A 215 -7.95 9.92 -16.16
N ALA A 216 -8.96 9.61 -16.96
CA ALA A 216 -10.23 10.34 -16.95
C ALA A 216 -11.44 9.40 -17.02
N SER A 217 -12.31 9.46 -16.01
CA SER A 217 -13.63 8.84 -15.98
C SER A 217 -14.61 9.71 -15.18
N SER A 218 -15.91 9.46 -15.30
CA SER A 218 -16.95 10.08 -14.47
C SER A 218 -16.73 9.76 -12.98
N GLU A 219 -16.36 8.53 -12.67
CA GLU A 219 -16.10 8.08 -11.30
C GLU A 219 -14.90 8.81 -10.69
N ILE A 220 -13.83 9.03 -11.47
CA ILE A 220 -12.70 9.86 -11.02
C ILE A 220 -13.17 11.29 -10.70
N GLN A 221 -14.07 11.87 -11.50
CA GLN A 221 -14.63 13.20 -11.22
C GLN A 221 -15.49 13.21 -9.96
N GLU A 222 -16.33 12.19 -9.76
CA GLU A 222 -17.15 12.05 -8.56
C GLU A 222 -16.30 11.91 -7.29
N LEU A 223 -15.25 11.07 -7.32
CA LEU A 223 -14.34 10.90 -6.17
C LEU A 223 -13.60 12.19 -5.80
N ILE A 224 -13.26 13.00 -6.80
CA ILE A 224 -12.68 14.34 -6.58
C ILE A 224 -13.76 15.29 -6.04
N GLY A 225 -14.95 15.25 -6.61
CA GLY A 225 -16.09 16.10 -6.28
C GLY A 225 -16.65 15.91 -4.88
N GLN A 226 -16.48 14.72 -4.28
CA GLN A 226 -16.85 14.47 -2.87
C GLN A 226 -16.18 15.44 -1.90
N ALA A 227 -15.03 16.04 -2.27
CA ALA A 227 -14.35 17.13 -1.58
C ALA A 227 -14.40 16.96 -0.04
N PRO A 228 -13.75 15.92 0.51
CA PRO A 228 -13.96 15.50 1.90
C PRO A 228 -13.70 16.61 2.91
N ASP A 229 -12.73 17.48 2.63
CA ASP A 229 -12.46 18.64 3.49
C ASP A 229 -13.58 19.69 3.43
N ARG A 230 -14.27 19.87 2.30
CA ARG A 230 -15.48 20.72 2.22
C ARG A 230 -16.61 20.10 3.02
N LEU A 231 -16.78 18.79 2.98
CA LEU A 231 -17.80 18.09 3.77
C LEU A 231 -17.52 18.21 5.27
N ILE A 232 -16.26 18.06 5.68
CA ILE A 232 -15.83 18.27 7.07
C ILE A 232 -16.07 19.72 7.50
N ALA A 233 -15.68 20.70 6.67
CA ALA A 233 -15.91 22.11 6.96
C ALA A 233 -17.41 22.43 7.08
N ARG A 234 -18.25 21.90 6.17
CA ARG A 234 -19.70 22.05 6.20
C ARG A 234 -20.30 21.44 7.46
N ASN A 235 -19.94 20.20 7.79
CA ASN A 235 -20.44 19.53 8.98
C ASN A 235 -20.02 20.25 10.27
N ALA A 236 -18.77 20.72 10.34
CA ALA A 236 -18.29 21.51 11.47
C ALA A 236 -19.04 22.84 11.61
N LEU A 237 -19.31 23.52 10.49
CA LEU A 237 -20.08 24.76 10.48
C LEU A 237 -21.51 24.54 11.00
N LEU A 238 -22.21 23.52 10.49
CA LEU A 238 -23.58 23.18 10.91
C LEU A 238 -23.65 22.67 12.35
N GLN A 239 -22.61 22.02 12.86
CA GLN A 239 -22.52 21.66 14.27
C GLN A 239 -22.28 22.88 15.18
N ALA A 240 -21.49 23.86 14.72
CA ALA A 240 -21.20 25.06 15.49
C ALA A 240 -22.32 26.11 15.41
N ARG A 241 -23.12 26.10 14.34
CA ARG A 241 -24.23 27.01 14.09
C ARG A 241 -25.46 26.21 13.68
N ASP A 242 -26.35 26.05 14.65
CA ASP A 242 -27.61 25.34 14.48
C ASP A 242 -28.49 26.02 13.41
N PRO A 243 -28.87 25.30 12.33
CA PRO A 243 -29.75 25.83 11.28
C PRO A 243 -31.13 26.26 11.78
N GLU A 244 -31.59 25.78 12.94
CA GLU A 244 -32.87 26.20 13.51
C GLU A 244 -32.78 27.57 14.20
N THR A 245 -31.56 28.00 14.58
CA THR A 245 -31.32 29.22 15.36
C THR A 245 -30.74 30.35 14.51
N PHE A 246 -30.00 30.03 13.44
CA PHE A 246 -29.31 31.01 12.59
C PHE A 246 -29.86 30.96 11.16
N ASP A 247 -30.12 32.14 10.59
CA ASP A 247 -30.43 32.25 9.15
C ASP A 247 -29.11 32.11 8.38
N VAL A 248 -29.05 31.05 7.56
CA VAL A 248 -27.82 30.60 6.92
C VAL A 248 -28.13 30.43 5.44
N ASP A 249 -27.79 31.45 4.64
CA ASP A 249 -27.92 31.36 3.19
C ASP A 249 -26.80 30.49 2.59
N ASP A 250 -27.15 29.70 1.57
CA ASP A 250 -26.22 28.74 0.96
C ASP A 250 -24.96 29.42 0.38
N ALA A 251 -25.06 30.67 -0.10
CA ALA A 251 -23.93 31.39 -0.66
C ALA A 251 -22.91 31.79 0.42
N THR A 252 -23.37 32.24 1.59
CA THR A 252 -22.54 32.53 2.76
C THR A 252 -21.90 31.26 3.31
N VAL A 253 -22.64 30.14 3.36
CA VAL A 253 -22.08 28.83 3.75
C VAL A 253 -20.93 28.44 2.84
N ASP A 254 -21.13 28.50 1.52
CA ASP A 254 -20.10 28.13 0.56
C ASP A 254 -18.87 29.04 0.63
N SER A 255 -19.07 30.34 0.90
CA SER A 255 -17.99 31.30 1.14
C SER A 255 -17.20 30.97 2.41
N ILE A 256 -17.87 30.67 3.52
CA ILE A 256 -17.22 30.29 4.80
C ILE A 256 -16.46 28.96 4.63
N ILE A 257 -17.07 27.97 3.99
CA ILE A 257 -16.39 26.70 3.66
C ILE A 257 -15.14 27.00 2.82
N GLY A 258 -15.23 27.87 1.82
CA GLY A 258 -14.08 28.31 1.03
C GLY A 258 -12.93 28.87 1.87
N HIS A 259 -13.25 29.72 2.86
CA HIS A 259 -12.26 30.25 3.81
C HIS A 259 -11.65 29.17 4.70
N ILE A 260 -12.46 28.25 5.25
CA ILE A 260 -11.97 27.12 6.06
C ILE A 260 -11.02 26.24 5.25
N ILE A 261 -11.37 25.94 3.99
CA ILE A 261 -10.50 25.17 3.08
C ILE A 261 -9.19 25.91 2.82
N THR A 262 -9.25 27.23 2.66
CA THR A 262 -8.04 28.07 2.50
C THR A 262 -7.14 27.94 3.73
N CYS A 263 -7.70 27.96 4.93
CA CYS A 263 -6.96 27.72 6.18
C CYS A 263 -6.35 26.31 6.24
N PHE A 264 -7.09 25.26 5.83
CA PHE A 264 -6.52 23.90 5.77
C PHE A 264 -5.32 23.82 4.83
N ASN A 265 -5.38 24.49 3.68
CA ASN A 265 -4.31 24.53 2.70
C ASN A 265 -3.05 25.29 3.17
N MET A 266 -3.15 26.09 4.24
CA MET A 266 -1.97 26.73 4.84
C MET A 266 -1.05 25.72 5.55
N ILE A 267 -1.60 24.57 5.98
CA ILE A 267 -0.84 23.53 6.66
C ILE A 267 -0.05 22.73 5.63
N ARG A 268 1.27 22.94 5.61
CA ARG A 268 2.16 22.16 4.74
C ARG A 268 2.30 20.73 5.26
N PRO A 269 2.31 19.72 4.38
CA PRO A 269 2.72 18.38 4.76
C PRO A 269 4.09 18.41 5.43
N LYS A 270 4.33 17.52 6.41
CA LYS A 270 5.69 17.29 6.91
C LYS A 270 6.56 16.95 5.71
N GLY A 271 7.64 17.71 5.52
CA GLY A 271 8.57 17.52 4.40
C GLY A 271 9.02 16.07 4.32
N VAL A 272 9.39 15.63 3.11
CA VAL A 272 9.87 14.27 2.86
C VAL A 272 10.96 13.95 3.88
N VAL A 273 10.63 13.12 4.85
CA VAL A 273 11.67 12.48 5.65
C VAL A 273 12.27 11.50 4.66
N THR A 274 13.46 11.82 4.15
CA THR A 274 14.35 10.84 3.55
C THR A 274 14.66 9.88 4.68
N VAL A 275 13.79 8.89 4.89
CA VAL A 275 14.05 7.83 5.84
C VAL A 275 15.20 7.08 5.20
N THR A 276 16.43 7.45 5.58
CA THR A 276 17.54 6.53 5.52
C THR A 276 17.03 5.25 6.18
N PRO A 277 17.09 4.08 5.51
CA PRO A 277 16.59 2.84 6.07
C PRO A 277 17.56 2.42 7.18
N THR A 278 17.53 3.14 8.30
CA THR A 278 18.46 2.93 9.41
C THR A 278 17.65 2.95 10.69
N ARG A 279 16.89 1.88 10.85
CA ARG A 279 16.38 1.45 12.15
C ARG A 279 16.37 -0.07 12.17
N VAL A 280 17.57 -0.67 12.31
CA VAL A 280 17.84 -2.11 12.51
C VAL A 280 16.66 -2.98 12.05
N SER A 281 16.45 -3.05 10.73
CA SER A 281 15.37 -3.88 10.20
C SER A 281 15.70 -5.31 10.57
N ARG A 282 14.82 -5.97 11.32
CA ARG A 282 14.95 -7.40 11.60
C ARG A 282 14.59 -8.17 10.33
N SER A 283 15.28 -9.29 10.11
CA SER A 283 14.95 -10.20 9.01
C SER A 283 13.53 -10.72 9.21
N VAL A 284 12.74 -10.70 8.14
CA VAL A 284 11.41 -11.28 8.12
C VAL A 284 11.55 -12.80 8.09
N PRO A 285 11.00 -13.52 9.07
CA PRO A 285 11.02 -14.99 9.05
C PRO A 285 10.35 -15.52 7.77
N ARG A 286 10.88 -16.61 7.22
CA ARG A 286 10.50 -17.18 5.92
C ARG A 286 8.98 -17.29 5.70
N LYS A 287 8.24 -17.76 6.71
CA LYS A 287 6.77 -17.93 6.66
C LYS A 287 5.95 -16.63 6.55
N PHE A 288 6.55 -15.47 6.77
CA PHE A 288 5.89 -14.15 6.72
C PHE A 288 6.30 -13.34 5.49
N ARG A 289 6.94 -13.98 4.50
CA ARG A 289 7.45 -13.34 3.28
C ARG A 289 6.45 -13.34 2.12
N SER A 290 5.20 -13.76 2.34
CA SER A 290 4.10 -13.73 1.36
C SER A 290 2.81 -13.23 2.00
N GLY A 291 1.85 -12.83 1.15
CA GLY A 291 0.52 -12.40 1.54
C GLY A 291 0.47 -11.00 2.14
N HIS A 292 -0.49 -10.78 3.04
CA HIS A 292 -0.70 -9.47 3.65
C HIS A 292 0.44 -9.09 4.61
N PRO A 293 1.01 -7.88 4.49
CA PRO A 293 1.88 -7.35 5.53
C PRO A 293 1.08 -7.09 6.81
N THR A 294 1.76 -7.06 7.95
CA THR A 294 1.16 -6.49 9.17
C THR A 294 0.91 -4.99 8.96
N LEU A 295 -0.06 -4.41 9.67
CA LEU A 295 -0.35 -2.98 9.56
C LEU A 295 0.89 -2.13 9.92
N ASN A 296 1.67 -2.55 10.91
CA ASN A 296 2.90 -1.86 11.30
C ASN A 296 3.96 -1.91 10.20
N ALA A 297 4.18 -3.07 9.58
CA ALA A 297 5.10 -3.20 8.44
C ALA A 297 4.66 -2.31 7.27
N LEU A 298 3.36 -2.30 6.95
CA LEU A 298 2.82 -1.46 5.88
C LEU A 298 3.04 0.03 6.14
N VAL A 299 2.79 0.50 7.37
CA VAL A 299 3.00 1.91 7.75
C VAL A 299 4.48 2.27 7.69
N GLN A 300 5.36 1.39 8.14
CA GLN A 300 6.81 1.58 8.08
C GLN A 300 7.32 1.67 6.63
N ASP A 301 6.79 0.82 5.73
CA ASP A 301 7.26 0.71 4.36
C ASP A 301 6.60 1.73 3.40
N HIS A 302 5.61 2.51 3.86
CA HIS A 302 4.81 3.42 3.01
C HIS A 302 5.68 4.38 2.18
N ALA A 303 6.73 4.93 2.79
CA ALA A 303 7.67 5.84 2.16
C ALA A 303 8.51 5.20 1.03
N LEU A 304 8.59 3.87 1.00
CA LEU A 304 9.39 3.09 0.04
C LEU A 304 8.55 2.53 -1.11
N LEU A 305 7.22 2.62 -1.02
CA LEU A 305 6.29 2.09 -2.01
C LEU A 305 5.98 3.11 -3.10
N PHE A 306 6.99 3.78 -3.67
CA PHE A 306 6.86 4.66 -4.84
C PHE A 306 7.69 4.12 -6.00
N LEU A 307 7.37 4.55 -7.23
CA LEU A 307 7.96 3.97 -8.44
C LEU A 307 9.49 4.04 -8.41
N ASP A 308 10.04 5.19 -8.05
CA ASP A 308 11.50 5.41 -7.97
C ASP A 308 12.17 4.49 -6.95
N HIS A 309 11.60 4.40 -5.75
CA HIS A 309 12.14 3.58 -4.67
C HIS A 309 12.07 2.08 -4.98
N ILE A 310 11.02 1.65 -5.68
CA ILE A 310 10.88 0.25 -6.07
C ILE A 310 11.88 -0.13 -7.17
N HIS A 311 12.19 0.75 -8.12
CA HIS A 311 13.17 0.42 -9.16
C HIS A 311 14.63 0.63 -8.71
N ALA A 312 14.87 1.49 -7.72
CA ALA A 312 16.20 1.78 -7.19
C ALA A 312 16.59 0.90 -5.99
N ALA A 313 15.78 -0.11 -5.64
CA ALA A 313 16.05 -0.96 -4.49
C ALA A 313 17.36 -1.75 -4.70
N ALA A 314 18.36 -1.45 -3.87
CA ALA A 314 19.59 -2.22 -3.83
C ALA A 314 19.31 -3.67 -3.38
N VAL A 315 20.16 -4.59 -3.82
CA VAL A 315 20.14 -5.97 -3.33
C VAL A 315 20.39 -5.94 -1.81
N PRO A 316 19.47 -6.45 -0.99
CA PRO A 316 19.59 -6.28 0.44
C PRO A 316 20.45 -7.38 1.07
N ASP A 317 21.22 -7.03 2.09
CA ASP A 317 21.93 -7.99 2.95
C ASP A 317 20.96 -8.79 3.84
N LEU A 318 19.71 -8.33 3.97
CA LEU A 318 18.70 -8.93 4.82
C LEU A 318 17.30 -8.86 4.21
N VAL A 319 16.51 -9.90 4.42
CA VAL A 319 15.11 -9.93 3.96
C VAL A 319 14.23 -9.02 4.84
N THR A 320 14.08 -7.76 4.46
CA THR A 320 13.24 -6.77 5.16
C THR A 320 11.78 -6.81 4.71
N THR A 321 10.87 -6.18 5.45
CA THR A 321 9.45 -6.04 5.05
C THR A 321 9.30 -5.28 3.74
N ALA A 322 10.08 -4.21 3.57
CA ALA A 322 10.13 -3.43 2.33
C ALA A 322 10.60 -4.27 1.14
N PHE A 323 11.65 -5.08 1.31
CA PHE A 323 12.12 -5.99 0.26
C PHE A 323 11.08 -7.05 -0.11
N VAL A 324 10.40 -7.63 0.89
CA VAL A 324 9.29 -8.55 0.65
C VAL A 324 8.21 -7.87 -0.19
N ARG A 325 7.80 -6.64 0.16
CA ARG A 325 6.77 -5.90 -0.59
C ARG A 325 7.23 -5.54 -2.01
N HIS A 326 8.49 -5.17 -2.16
CA HIS A 326 9.12 -4.96 -3.46
C HIS A 326 9.01 -6.22 -4.33
N CYS A 327 9.39 -7.39 -3.82
CA CYS A 327 9.28 -8.65 -4.57
C CYS A 327 7.84 -8.97 -4.99
N VAL A 328 6.85 -8.75 -4.11
CA VAL A 328 5.43 -8.96 -4.46
C VAL A 328 4.98 -8.01 -5.57
N CYS A 329 5.31 -6.72 -5.47
CA CYS A 329 5.00 -5.76 -6.54
C CYS A 329 5.71 -6.14 -7.86
N PHE A 330 6.97 -6.57 -7.79
CA PHE A 330 7.72 -7.01 -8.97
C PHE A 330 7.08 -8.22 -9.64
N ALA A 331 6.64 -9.22 -8.87
CA ALA A 331 6.02 -10.42 -9.41
C ALA A 331 4.72 -10.13 -10.18
N PHE A 332 3.93 -9.13 -9.79
CA PHE A 332 2.69 -8.77 -10.49
C PHE A 332 2.89 -7.79 -11.66
N PHE A 333 3.91 -6.92 -11.62
CA PHE A 333 3.95 -5.74 -12.50
C PHE A 333 5.25 -5.52 -13.26
N SER A 334 6.39 -6.04 -12.81
CA SER A 334 7.71 -5.71 -13.35
C SER A 334 8.15 -6.66 -14.44
N PRO A 335 8.96 -6.24 -15.42
CA PRO A 335 9.47 -7.13 -16.46
C PRO A 335 10.12 -8.39 -15.85
N HIS A 336 9.84 -9.55 -16.44
CA HIS A 336 10.38 -10.84 -16.00
C HIS A 336 11.91 -10.75 -15.87
N PRO A 337 12.49 -10.99 -14.68
CA PRO A 337 13.93 -11.11 -14.55
C PRO A 337 14.34 -12.43 -15.19
N ALA A 338 14.77 -12.38 -16.45
CA ALA A 338 15.52 -13.49 -17.02
C ALA A 338 16.83 -13.60 -16.23
N VAL A 339 17.06 -14.74 -15.58
CA VAL A 339 18.33 -15.01 -14.90
C VAL A 339 19.46 -14.83 -15.92
N GLY A 340 20.34 -13.85 -15.69
CA GLY A 340 21.47 -13.55 -16.58
C GLY A 340 21.26 -12.42 -17.60
N GLN A 341 20.09 -11.76 -17.66
CA GLN A 341 19.95 -10.49 -18.38
C GLN A 341 19.85 -9.33 -17.40
N ALA A 342 20.68 -8.30 -17.60
CA ALA A 342 20.49 -7.02 -16.93
C ALA A 342 19.03 -6.60 -17.15
N ALA A 343 18.31 -6.32 -16.06
CA ALA A 343 16.92 -5.89 -16.12
C ALA A 343 16.84 -4.70 -17.08
N ASN A 344 16.26 -4.90 -18.27
CA ASN A 344 15.87 -3.80 -19.14
C ASN A 344 14.74 -3.09 -18.42
N SER A 345 15.10 -2.17 -17.52
CA SER A 345 14.14 -1.39 -16.78
C SER A 345 13.31 -0.62 -17.79
N VAL A 346 12.01 -0.87 -17.81
CA VAL A 346 11.07 -0.08 -18.61
C VAL A 346 11.16 1.39 -18.19
N TYR A 347 11.58 1.67 -16.96
CA TYR A 347 11.69 3.00 -16.38
C TYR A 347 13.14 3.39 -16.10
N CYS A 348 13.62 4.47 -16.69
CA CYS A 348 14.90 5.09 -16.34
C CYS A 348 14.62 6.29 -15.43
N PRO A 349 15.09 6.31 -14.16
CA PRO A 349 14.75 7.35 -13.20
C PRO A 349 15.54 8.64 -13.44
N THR A 350 15.70 9.10 -14.68
CA THR A 350 16.41 10.36 -14.97
C THR A 350 15.44 11.53 -14.83
N PRO A 351 15.60 12.43 -13.84
CA PRO A 351 14.76 13.62 -13.74
C PRO A 351 15.20 14.58 -14.85
N LEU A 352 14.31 15.48 -15.27
CA LEU A 352 14.74 16.61 -16.09
C LEU A 352 15.64 17.50 -15.22
N LEU A 353 16.95 17.26 -15.26
CA LEU A 353 17.97 18.10 -14.62
C LEU A 353 18.20 19.31 -15.53
N PHE A 354 17.84 20.49 -15.02
CA PHE A 354 18.08 21.82 -15.59
C PHE A 354 17.40 22.11 -16.94
N GLY A 355 16.30 22.86 -16.90
CA GLY A 355 16.07 23.89 -17.90
C GLY A 355 17.00 25.09 -17.57
N PRO A 356 17.60 25.77 -18.56
CA PRO A 356 18.39 26.95 -18.27
C PRO A 356 17.53 27.98 -17.54
N GLU A 357 18.06 28.58 -16.49
CA GLU A 357 17.52 29.79 -15.87
C GLU A 357 17.31 30.84 -16.97
N SER A 358 16.08 31.02 -17.42
CA SER A 358 15.65 32.29 -17.98
C SER A 358 15.61 33.29 -16.83
N ARG A 359 16.74 33.94 -16.61
CA ARG A 359 16.83 35.18 -15.82
C ARG A 359 15.70 36.13 -16.22
N PRO A 360 15.11 36.86 -15.26
CA PRO A 360 14.12 37.87 -15.55
C PRO A 360 14.76 38.95 -16.43
N SER A 361 14.20 39.16 -17.63
CA SER A 361 14.56 40.28 -18.48
C SER A 361 14.13 41.58 -17.80
N GLN A 362 15.12 42.21 -17.17
CA GLN A 362 15.39 43.66 -17.16
C GLN A 362 14.19 44.59 -17.32
N ILE A 363 13.71 45.12 -16.19
CA ILE A 363 13.13 46.45 -16.13
C ILE A 363 14.32 47.40 -15.93
N HIS A 364 14.61 48.25 -16.93
CA HIS A 364 15.59 49.34 -16.83
C HIS A 364 15.05 50.39 -15.82
N PRO A 365 15.89 51.00 -14.97
CA PRO A 365 15.49 51.87 -13.90
C PRO A 365 15.25 53.28 -14.42
N ASP A 366 14.31 53.99 -13.81
CA ASP A 366 14.49 55.42 -13.61
C ASP A 366 13.60 55.92 -12.48
N GLN A 367 14.22 56.76 -11.66
CA GLN A 367 13.66 57.69 -10.66
C GLN A 367 13.34 57.14 -9.26
N ASP A 368 14.41 57.16 -8.44
CA ASP A 368 14.37 57.74 -7.10
C ASP A 368 13.82 59.19 -7.19
N PRO A 369 13.00 59.63 -6.21
CA PRO A 369 13.62 60.37 -5.12
C PRO A 369 13.00 60.10 -3.73
N LEU A 370 13.85 59.66 -2.80
CA LEU A 370 13.70 59.99 -1.39
C LEU A 370 13.91 61.50 -1.18
N GLN A 371 12.99 62.17 -0.48
CA GLN A 371 13.28 62.96 0.74
C GLN A 371 12.03 63.67 1.32
N HIS A 372 12.05 63.83 2.64
CA HIS A 372 11.11 64.51 3.55
C HIS A 372 9.83 63.73 3.93
N MET A 373 9.52 63.41 5.20
CA MET A 373 9.95 63.97 6.48
C MET A 373 9.99 62.92 7.61
N SER A 374 10.97 63.12 8.48
CA SER A 374 11.08 62.50 9.81
C SER A 374 10.15 63.15 10.84
N ASN A 375 9.88 62.37 11.89
CA ASN A 375 9.50 62.72 13.26
C ASN A 375 8.02 62.94 13.58
N ASN A 376 7.41 61.96 14.27
CA ASN A 376 7.22 62.04 15.72
C ASN A 376 6.65 60.72 16.30
N SER A 377 7.41 60.07 17.17
CA SER A 377 6.86 59.23 18.26
C SER A 377 6.57 60.14 19.47
N PRO A 378 5.69 59.76 20.42
CA PRO A 378 6.14 58.83 21.46
C PRO A 378 5.07 57.88 22.04
N GLY A 379 5.54 56.72 22.52
CA GLY A 379 5.23 56.26 23.88
C GLY A 379 4.18 55.16 24.07
N PHE A 380 4.49 54.30 25.06
CA PHE A 380 3.77 53.13 25.62
C PHE A 380 3.98 51.81 24.86
N GLY A 381 4.50 50.73 25.45
CA GLY A 381 4.74 50.41 26.85
C GLY A 381 4.30 48.98 27.15
N GLN A 382 5.22 48.02 26.95
CA GLN A 382 5.30 46.67 27.56
C GLN A 382 4.29 45.53 27.22
N PRO A 383 4.75 44.26 27.35
CA PRO A 383 4.10 43.07 26.81
C PRO A 383 3.18 42.38 27.83
N ILE A 384 2.11 41.75 27.36
CA ILE A 384 1.20 40.98 28.22
C ILE A 384 1.54 39.49 28.16
N ASP A 385 1.74 38.96 29.35
CA ASP A 385 2.01 37.59 29.73
C ASP A 385 0.87 36.59 29.43
N THR A 386 1.32 35.35 29.33
CA THR A 386 0.64 34.07 29.51
C THR A 386 -0.69 34.07 30.26
N TRP A 387 -1.70 33.41 29.69
CA TRP A 387 -2.88 32.91 30.41
C TRP A 387 -3.01 31.41 30.21
N ASN A 388 -2.59 30.67 31.24
CA ASN A 388 -3.06 29.32 31.56
C ASN A 388 -4.22 29.41 32.56
N HIS A 389 -5.00 28.32 32.62
CA HIS A 389 -6.06 27.95 33.57
C HIS A 389 -7.50 28.31 33.19
N ILE A 390 -8.27 27.28 32.78
CA ILE A 390 -9.39 26.75 33.59
C ILE A 390 -9.44 25.21 33.41
N SER A 391 -9.06 24.46 34.44
CA SER A 391 -9.49 23.09 34.70
C SER A 391 -9.94 23.01 36.16
N PRO A 392 -11.10 22.42 36.49
CA PRO A 392 -11.50 22.23 37.88
C PRO A 392 -10.77 21.04 38.51
N SER A 393 -10.30 21.32 39.72
CA SER A 393 -9.58 20.50 40.70
C SER A 393 -10.36 19.30 41.27
N MET A 394 -9.68 18.15 41.28
CA MET A 394 -9.43 17.21 42.40
C MET A 394 -10.59 16.64 43.22
N ASP A 395 -10.54 15.33 43.42
CA ASP A 395 -10.24 14.79 44.75
C ASP A 395 -9.44 13.48 44.63
N VAL A 396 -8.32 13.44 45.36
CA VAL A 396 -7.45 12.29 45.56
C VAL A 396 -7.60 11.93 47.02
N ASP A 397 -8.04 10.71 47.30
CA ASP A 397 -7.80 10.08 48.60
C ASP A 397 -6.74 9.00 48.45
N HIS A 398 -5.59 9.25 49.08
CA HIS A 398 -4.53 8.28 49.29
C HIS A 398 -4.85 7.43 50.51
N ASN A 399 -4.87 6.11 50.36
CA ASN A 399 -4.33 5.29 51.43
C ASN A 399 -3.52 4.10 50.92
N ARG A 400 -2.29 4.04 51.41
CA ARG A 400 -1.22 3.11 51.08
C ARG A 400 -1.14 2.06 52.17
N SER A 401 -0.97 0.79 51.82
CA SER A 401 -0.02 -0.05 52.56
C SER A 401 0.51 -1.18 51.68
N GLN A 402 1.83 -1.23 51.54
CA GLN A 402 2.59 -2.37 51.05
C GLN A 402 2.56 -3.48 52.10
N ASN A 403 2.63 -4.75 51.68
CA ASN A 403 3.39 -5.80 52.35
C ASN A 403 3.68 -6.98 51.41
N HIS A 404 4.89 -7.51 51.56
CA HIS A 404 5.53 -8.60 50.81
C HIS A 404 4.97 -10.00 51.17
N THR A 405 5.11 -11.00 50.27
CA THR A 405 5.80 -12.31 50.50
C THR A 405 5.36 -13.43 49.54
N THR A 406 6.32 -13.91 48.74
CA THR A 406 6.73 -15.27 48.33
C THR A 406 5.80 -16.52 48.35
N ALA A 407 5.76 -17.20 47.18
CA ALA A 407 5.71 -18.65 46.84
C ALA A 407 4.57 -19.61 47.29
N GLY A 408 4.09 -20.43 46.33
CA GLY A 408 3.61 -21.82 46.55
C GLY A 408 2.20 -22.18 46.01
N PRO A 409 1.88 -23.45 45.65
CA PRO A 409 1.14 -23.74 44.41
C PRO A 409 -0.23 -24.48 44.55
N VAL A 410 -0.96 -24.51 43.42
CA VAL A 410 -2.08 -25.42 42.97
C VAL A 410 -3.43 -25.40 43.72
N ALA A 411 -4.51 -25.12 42.96
CA ALA A 411 -5.80 -25.83 43.06
C ALA A 411 -6.65 -25.65 41.77
N GLU A 412 -7.01 -26.77 41.15
CA GLU A 412 -7.96 -26.89 40.03
C GLU A 412 -9.35 -26.35 40.42
N ARG A 413 -9.97 -25.54 39.55
CA ARG A 413 -11.40 -25.19 39.66
C ARG A 413 -12.24 -26.09 38.78
N ARG A 414 -13.20 -26.78 39.41
CA ARG A 414 -14.35 -27.44 38.76
C ARG A 414 -15.25 -26.39 38.07
N PRO A 415 -15.81 -26.65 36.89
CA PRO A 415 -16.79 -25.77 36.27
C PRO A 415 -18.15 -25.85 36.98
N SER A 416 -18.80 -24.69 37.06
CA SER A 416 -20.09 -24.49 37.71
C SER A 416 -21.25 -24.93 36.83
N ARG A 417 -22.37 -25.28 37.48
CA ARG A 417 -23.62 -25.85 36.94
C ARG A 417 -24.34 -25.05 35.84
N VAL A 418 -23.78 -23.92 35.39
CA VAL A 418 -24.30 -23.07 34.30
C VAL A 418 -23.72 -23.47 32.94
N ASP A 419 -22.60 -24.22 32.92
CA ASP A 419 -21.96 -24.66 31.67
C ASP A 419 -22.63 -25.90 31.04
N THR A 420 -23.46 -26.63 31.78
CA THR A 420 -24.15 -27.86 31.31
C THR A 420 -25.45 -27.63 30.54
N GLU A 421 -26.08 -26.45 30.65
CA GLU A 421 -27.34 -26.16 29.95
C GLU A 421 -27.13 -25.57 28.53
N CYS A 422 -25.96 -24.98 28.27
CA CYS A 422 -25.63 -24.42 26.96
C CYS A 422 -25.25 -25.51 25.94
N GLU A 423 -24.67 -26.63 26.38
CA GLU A 423 -24.30 -27.75 25.49
C GLU A 423 -25.49 -28.65 25.10
N GLN A 424 -26.56 -28.70 25.91
CA GLN A 424 -27.77 -29.47 25.59
C GLN A 424 -28.68 -28.78 24.55
N HIS A 425 -28.60 -27.45 24.44
CA HIS A 425 -29.36 -26.72 23.41
C HIS A 425 -28.72 -26.86 22.02
N ASP A 426 -27.39 -26.84 21.93
CA ASP A 426 -26.65 -27.00 20.67
C ASP A 426 -26.70 -28.42 20.09
N ALA A 427 -26.82 -29.45 20.93
CA ALA A 427 -27.03 -30.83 20.48
C ALA A 427 -28.43 -31.06 19.86
N ASN A 428 -29.47 -30.43 20.41
CA ASN A 428 -30.84 -30.56 19.90
C ASN A 428 -31.09 -29.80 18.59
N VAL A 429 -30.38 -28.68 18.36
CA VAL A 429 -30.44 -27.93 17.09
C VAL A 429 -29.74 -28.69 15.96
N ARG A 430 -28.60 -29.36 16.24
CA ARG A 430 -27.91 -30.20 15.24
C ARG A 430 -28.72 -31.45 14.84
N TYR A 431 -29.50 -32.04 15.75
CA TYR A 431 -30.33 -33.21 15.43
C TYR A 431 -31.55 -32.86 14.56
N ARG A 432 -32.11 -31.64 14.68
CA ARG A 432 -33.24 -31.19 13.84
C ARG A 432 -32.84 -30.77 12.43
N ILE A 433 -31.64 -30.22 12.24
CA ILE A 433 -31.15 -29.82 10.89
C ILE A 433 -30.74 -31.05 10.05
N GLY A 434 -30.31 -32.14 10.68
CA GLY A 434 -29.96 -33.40 9.99
C GLY A 434 -31.15 -34.24 9.49
N LYS A 435 -32.39 -33.93 9.87
CA LYS A 435 -33.59 -34.64 9.39
C LYS A 435 -34.32 -33.96 8.23
N VAL A 436 -33.99 -32.71 7.89
CA VAL A 436 -34.68 -31.96 6.81
C VAL A 436 -34.00 -32.12 5.44
N THR A 437 -32.80 -32.70 5.37
CA THR A 437 -32.06 -32.94 4.11
C THR A 437 -32.21 -34.36 3.53
N LYS A 438 -33.25 -35.11 3.90
CA LYS A 438 -33.56 -36.43 3.31
C LYS A 438 -34.93 -36.56 2.65
N GLN A 439 -35.66 -35.47 2.47
CA GLN A 439 -36.83 -35.42 1.59
C GLN A 439 -36.89 -34.04 0.92
N VAL A 440 -36.09 -33.84 -0.14
CA VAL A 440 -36.42 -33.20 -1.43
C VAL A 440 -35.31 -33.62 -2.40
#